data_AF-A0A841JY22-F1
#
_entry.id   AF-A0A841JY22-F1
#
_cell.length_a   1.000
_cell.length_b   1.000
_cell.length_c   1.000
_cell.angle_alpha   90.00
_cell.angle_beta   90.00
_cell.angle_gamma   90.00
#
_symmetry.space_group_name_H-M   'P 1'
#
loop_
_entity.id
_entity.type
_entity.pdbx_description
1 polymer ?
#
loop_
_entity_poly.entity_id
_entity_poly.type
_entity_poly.pdbx_seq_one_letter_code
_entity_poly.pdbx_strand_id
1 'polypeptide(L)'
;MQGILMITAIAGAENCAAMLSKQFQMPVEVASSRREGLAALRRQDFLLAILDESLIEDDHHGAEALLRHTGPATPLEINFALSGYGRVERSVRAALERRQREGEIAARTAVAAIRSDIREGLAGLLLHAELAHAEPGISPSLAAKLKTVVALAGSLRQSIADIPPADISKRSFA
;
A
#
# COMPACT_ATOMS: atom_id res chain seq x y z
N MET A 1 4.20 -13.13 4.28
CA MET A 1 4.50 -12.15 5.34
C MET A 1 5.58 -11.24 4.77
N GLN A 2 5.30 -9.95 4.55
CA GLN A 2 6.26 -9.04 3.90
C GLN A 2 7.39 -8.73 4.89
N GLY A 3 8.64 -8.95 4.49
CA GLY A 3 9.84 -8.79 5.33
C GLY A 3 10.68 -7.59 4.93
N ILE A 4 11.86 -7.50 5.53
CA ILE A 4 12.91 -6.54 5.18
C ILE A 4 13.99 -7.30 4.39
N LEU A 5 14.47 -6.71 3.30
CA LEU A 5 15.67 -7.18 2.60
C LEU A 5 16.81 -6.23 2.93
N MET A 6 17.98 -6.76 3.29
CA MET A 6 19.20 -5.99 3.52
C MET A 6 20.27 -6.42 2.52
N ILE A 7 20.66 -5.50 1.63
CA ILE A 7 21.66 -5.74 0.58
C ILE A 7 22.94 -5.03 1.01
N THR A 8 23.89 -5.79 1.56
CA THR A 8 25.14 -5.24 2.14
C THR A 8 26.25 -6.28 2.16
N ALA A 9 27.49 -5.82 2.00
CA ALA A 9 28.69 -6.64 2.11
C ALA A 9 29.42 -6.46 3.45
N ILE A 10 28.82 -5.76 4.43
CA ILE A 10 29.48 -5.52 5.71
C ILE A 10 29.73 -6.80 6.50
N ALA A 11 30.84 -6.81 7.23
CA ALA A 11 31.06 -7.80 8.27
C ALA A 11 29.97 -7.65 9.36
N GLY A 12 29.36 -8.77 9.75
CA GLY A 12 28.32 -8.77 10.78
C GLY A 12 26.91 -8.39 10.31
N ALA A 13 26.66 -8.38 8.98
CA ALA A 13 25.33 -8.15 8.41
C ALA A 13 24.25 -9.04 9.05
N GLU A 14 24.53 -10.32 9.26
CA GLU A 14 23.60 -11.27 9.91
C GLU A 14 23.24 -10.86 11.35
N ASN A 15 24.19 -10.33 12.12
CA ASN A 15 23.92 -9.85 13.48
C ASN A 15 23.02 -8.60 13.46
N CYS A 16 23.25 -7.69 12.50
CA CYS A 16 22.41 -6.53 12.31
C CYS A 16 20.98 -6.96 11.90
N ALA A 17 20.87 -7.90 10.96
CA ALA A 17 19.59 -8.46 10.50
C ALA A 17 18.81 -9.13 11.64
N ALA A 18 19.47 -9.96 12.45
CA ALA A 18 18.83 -10.61 13.61
C ALA A 18 18.30 -9.58 14.63
N MET A 19 19.06 -8.51 14.88
CA MET A 19 18.64 -7.44 15.77
C MET A 19 17.44 -6.66 15.21
N LEU A 20 17.47 -6.26 13.93
CA LEU A 20 16.34 -5.62 13.27
C LEU A 20 15.12 -6.54 13.26
N SER A 21 15.31 -7.83 13.01
CA SER A 21 14.23 -8.81 13.01
C SER A 21 13.54 -8.89 14.36
N LYS A 22 14.31 -8.94 15.45
CA LYS A 22 13.79 -8.92 16.82
C LYS A 22 13.11 -7.59 17.17
N GLN A 23 13.69 -6.47 16.74
CA GLN A 23 13.20 -5.13 17.07
C GLN A 23 11.87 -4.79 16.37
N PHE A 24 11.68 -5.28 15.14
CA PHE A 24 10.51 -4.98 14.31
C PHE A 24 9.54 -6.15 14.15
N GLN A 25 9.85 -7.33 14.72
CA GLN A 25 9.04 -8.55 14.60
C GLN A 25 8.76 -8.93 13.13
N MET A 26 9.76 -8.74 12.28
CA MET A 26 9.70 -8.99 10.84
C MET A 26 10.90 -9.84 10.41
N PRO A 27 10.74 -10.77 9.44
CA PRO A 27 11.88 -11.47 8.89
C PRO A 27 12.79 -10.48 8.16
N VAL A 28 14.11 -10.61 8.38
CA VAL A 28 15.12 -9.84 7.66
C VAL A 28 15.98 -10.81 6.86
N GLU A 29 15.94 -10.70 5.54
CA GLU A 29 16.78 -11.46 4.61
C GLU A 29 18.04 -10.66 4.28
N VAL A 30 19.21 -11.29 4.29
CA VAL A 30 20.47 -10.66 3.94
C VAL A 30 20.92 -11.14 2.56
N ALA A 31 21.30 -10.20 1.71
CA ALA A 31 21.96 -10.45 0.43
C ALA A 31 23.33 -9.80 0.46
N SER A 32 24.38 -10.60 0.22
CA SER A 32 25.77 -10.14 0.34
C SER A 32 26.25 -9.33 -0.88
N SER A 33 25.43 -9.30 -1.94
CA SER A 33 25.76 -8.64 -3.20
C SER A 33 24.52 -8.11 -3.91
N ARG A 34 24.71 -7.16 -4.82
CA ARG A 34 23.66 -6.66 -5.73
C ARG A 34 22.94 -7.79 -6.47
N ARG A 35 23.68 -8.78 -6.97
CA ARG A 35 23.13 -9.92 -7.73
C ARG A 35 22.16 -10.74 -6.87
N GLU A 36 22.54 -11.03 -5.63
CA GLU A 36 21.70 -11.74 -4.66
C GLU A 36 20.47 -10.91 -4.28
N GLY A 37 20.66 -9.62 -4.04
CA GLY A 37 19.57 -8.69 -3.73
C GLY A 37 18.52 -8.65 -4.84
N LEU A 38 18.96 -8.53 -6.11
CA LEU A 38 18.08 -8.60 -7.28
C LEU A 38 17.37 -9.95 -7.40
N ALA A 39 18.05 -11.05 -7.10
CA ALA A 39 17.43 -12.37 -7.11
C ALA A 39 16.35 -12.50 -6.01
N ALA A 40 16.58 -11.94 -4.82
CA ALA A 40 15.62 -11.90 -3.74
C ALA A 40 14.39 -11.04 -4.11
N LEU A 41 14.61 -9.83 -4.62
CA LEU A 41 13.54 -8.92 -5.07
C LEU A 41 12.66 -9.52 -6.17
N ARG A 42 13.23 -10.39 -7.03
CA ARG A 42 12.43 -11.13 -8.04
C ARG A 42 11.66 -12.31 -7.47
N ARG A 43 12.12 -12.89 -6.36
CA ARG A 43 11.49 -14.07 -5.75
C ARG A 43 10.24 -13.70 -4.95
N GLN A 44 10.24 -12.54 -4.29
CA GLN A 44 9.15 -12.13 -3.42
C GLN A 44 9.15 -10.63 -3.18
N ASP A 45 8.00 -10.14 -2.73
CA ASP A 45 7.84 -8.75 -2.31
C ASP A 45 8.36 -8.53 -0.89
N PHE A 46 9.05 -7.41 -0.71
CA PHE A 46 9.50 -6.91 0.59
C PHE A 46 8.77 -5.61 0.94
N LEU A 47 8.68 -5.32 2.24
CA LEU A 47 8.15 -4.05 2.72
C LEU A 47 9.20 -2.94 2.61
N LEU A 48 10.44 -3.28 2.93
CA LEU A 48 11.59 -2.38 2.97
C LEU A 48 12.80 -3.08 2.34
N ALA A 49 13.54 -2.35 1.51
CA ALA A 49 14.83 -2.80 0.97
C ALA A 49 15.91 -1.84 1.46
N ILE A 50 16.74 -2.31 2.39
CA ILE A 50 17.90 -1.57 2.91
C ILE A 50 19.06 -1.80 1.96
N LEU A 51 19.62 -0.72 1.42
CA LEU A 51 20.68 -0.76 0.43
C LEU A 51 21.94 -0.13 1.02
N ASP A 52 23.03 -0.88 1.03
CA ASP A 52 24.33 -0.35 1.41
C ASP A 52 24.85 0.62 0.35
N GLU A 53 25.11 1.87 0.74
CA GLU A 53 25.64 2.91 -0.16
C GLU A 53 26.93 2.45 -0.86
N SER A 54 27.78 1.68 -0.18
CA SER A 54 29.03 1.17 -0.78
C SER A 54 28.80 0.21 -1.96
N LEU A 55 27.63 -0.44 -2.03
CA LEU A 55 27.26 -1.32 -3.14
C LEU A 55 26.54 -0.59 -4.28
N ILE A 56 26.21 0.69 -4.06
CA ILE A 56 25.51 1.57 -5.00
C ILE A 56 26.51 2.50 -5.71
N GLU A 57 27.53 2.97 -4.98
CA GLU A 57 28.50 3.97 -5.47
C GLU A 57 29.40 3.48 -6.62
N ASP A 58 29.63 2.17 -6.75
CA ASP A 58 30.56 1.60 -7.74
C ASP A 58 30.03 1.61 -9.20
N ASP A 59 28.74 1.90 -9.45
CA ASP A 59 28.16 2.01 -10.79
C ASP A 59 26.87 2.84 -10.77
N HIS A 60 26.86 4.02 -11.42
CA HIS A 60 25.67 4.88 -11.52
C HIS A 60 24.47 4.14 -12.15
N HIS A 61 24.71 3.14 -13.00
CA HIS A 61 23.66 2.28 -13.56
C HIS A 61 23.18 1.18 -12.58
N GLY A 62 23.97 0.84 -11.58
CA GLY A 62 23.67 -0.22 -10.63
C GLY A 62 22.75 0.18 -9.49
N ALA A 63 22.88 1.43 -9.03
CA ALA A 63 21.94 2.08 -8.13
C ALA A 63 20.51 2.06 -8.70
N GLU A 64 20.40 2.52 -9.95
CA GLU A 64 19.13 2.65 -10.65
C GLU A 64 18.49 1.27 -10.92
N ALA A 65 19.31 0.25 -11.22
CA ALA A 65 18.82 -1.11 -11.40
C ALA A 65 18.20 -1.68 -10.13
N LEU A 66 18.84 -1.50 -8.95
CA LEU A 66 18.27 -1.98 -7.69
C LEU A 66 16.96 -1.25 -7.36
N LEU A 67 16.94 0.08 -7.48
CA LEU A 67 15.76 0.91 -7.23
C LEU A 67 14.59 0.59 -8.18
N ARG A 68 14.88 0.28 -9.46
CA ARG A 68 13.85 -0.15 -10.42
C ARG A 68 13.27 -1.53 -10.07
N HIS A 69 14.04 -2.37 -9.38
CA HIS A 69 13.66 -3.72 -9.03
C HIS A 69 13.15 -3.88 -7.59
N THR A 70 13.13 -2.83 -6.77
CA THR A 70 12.56 -2.91 -5.41
C THR A 70 11.06 -3.14 -5.39
N GLY A 71 10.37 -3.00 -6.53
CA GLY A 71 8.94 -3.27 -6.65
C GLY A 71 8.13 -2.45 -5.64
N PRO A 72 7.30 -3.08 -4.78
CA PRO A 72 6.53 -2.36 -3.76
C PRO A 72 7.34 -2.00 -2.50
N ALA A 73 8.58 -2.45 -2.37
CA ALA A 73 9.43 -2.17 -1.22
C ALA A 73 9.87 -0.72 -1.20
N THR A 74 9.84 -0.10 -0.02
CA THR A 74 10.44 1.23 0.17
C THR A 74 11.96 1.07 0.20
N PRO A 75 12.73 1.70 -0.70
CA PRO A 75 14.18 1.68 -0.63
C PRO A 75 14.67 2.57 0.53
N LEU A 76 15.68 2.10 1.24
CA LEU A 76 16.36 2.83 2.31
C LEU A 76 17.88 2.68 2.14
N GLU A 77 18.53 3.73 1.66
CA GLU A 77 19.98 3.77 1.51
C GLU A 77 20.65 4.05 2.86
N ILE A 78 21.68 3.28 3.18
CA ILE A 78 22.44 3.39 4.43
C ILE A 78 23.93 3.23 4.15
N ASN A 79 24.70 4.23 4.53
CA ASN A 79 26.14 4.07 4.69
C ASN A 79 26.46 3.23 5.93
N PHE A 80 26.67 1.93 5.79
CA PHE A 80 26.97 1.08 6.95
C PHE A 80 28.37 1.32 7.52
N ALA A 81 29.31 1.84 6.72
CA ALA A 81 30.64 2.20 7.22
C ALA A 81 30.60 3.36 8.23
N LEU A 82 29.60 4.24 8.11
CA LEU A 82 29.40 5.40 9.00
C LEU A 82 28.21 5.25 9.96
N SER A 83 27.34 4.25 9.75
CA SER A 83 26.12 4.06 10.52
C SER A 83 26.29 2.98 11.59
N GLY A 84 26.32 3.39 12.86
CA GLY A 84 26.12 2.46 13.97
C GLY A 84 24.68 1.94 14.02
N TYR A 85 24.46 0.84 14.75
CA TYR A 85 23.16 0.17 14.88
C TYR A 85 22.00 1.13 15.20
N GLY A 86 22.15 2.02 16.18
CA GLY A 86 21.09 2.96 16.57
C GLY A 86 20.73 3.99 15.49
N ARG A 87 21.60 4.20 14.48
CA ARG A 87 21.26 5.00 13.30
C ARG A 87 20.41 4.17 12.33
N VAL A 88 20.84 2.93 12.05
CA VAL A 88 20.11 1.98 11.20
C VAL A 88 18.69 1.75 11.71
N GLU A 89 18.54 1.46 13.00
CA GLU A 89 17.23 1.22 13.61
C GLU A 89 16.29 2.43 13.46
N ARG A 90 16.78 3.65 13.72
CA ARG A 90 15.97 4.87 13.58
C ARG A 90 15.57 5.12 12.13
N SER A 91 16.47 4.88 11.18
CA SER A 91 16.17 4.99 9.75
C SER A 91 15.10 3.98 9.31
N VAL A 92 15.21 2.73 9.75
CA VAL A 92 14.22 1.68 9.47
C VAL A 92 12.86 2.04 10.06
N ARG A 93 12.82 2.47 11.34
CA ARG A 93 11.59 2.90 12.00
C ARG A 93 10.91 4.05 11.26
N ALA A 94 11.66 5.10 10.93
CA ALA A 94 11.14 6.25 10.19
C ALA A 94 10.59 5.85 8.81
N ALA A 95 11.28 4.95 8.10
CA ALA A 95 10.83 4.45 6.80
C ALA A 95 9.52 3.64 6.92
N LEU A 96 9.40 2.78 7.91
CA LEU A 96 8.18 1.99 8.17
C LEU A 96 6.99 2.88 8.57
N GLU A 97 7.21 3.83 9.48
CA GLU A 97 6.18 4.80 9.89
C GLU A 97 5.74 5.70 8.72
N ARG A 98 6.66 6.07 7.84
CA ARG A 98 6.33 6.81 6.60
C ARG A 98 5.46 5.94 5.69
N ARG A 99 5.87 4.70 5.42
CA ARG A 99 5.13 3.77 4.56
C ARG A 99 3.73 3.49 5.07
N GLN A 100 3.58 3.35 6.38
CA GLN A 100 2.27 3.19 7.02
C GLN A 100 1.38 4.41 6.77
N ARG A 101 1.88 5.61 7.06
CA ARG A 101 1.13 6.86 6.85
C ARG A 101 0.71 7.06 5.39
N GLU A 102 1.62 6.81 4.45
CA GLU A 102 1.34 6.87 3.02
C GLU A 102 0.26 5.86 2.60
N GLY A 103 0.33 4.63 3.12
CA GLY A 103 -0.68 3.60 2.88
C GLY A 103 -2.05 3.98 3.42
N GLU A 104 -2.11 4.56 4.63
CA GLU A 104 -3.34 5.05 5.23
C GLU A 104 -4.00 6.17 4.40
N ILE A 105 -3.20 7.14 3.93
CA ILE A 105 -3.68 8.22 3.08
C ILE A 105 -4.19 7.67 1.74
N ALA A 106 -3.40 6.80 1.10
CA ALA A 106 -3.78 6.20 -0.19
C ALA A 106 -5.07 5.39 -0.09
N ALA A 107 -5.23 4.58 0.97
CA ALA A 107 -6.45 3.81 1.20
C ALA A 107 -7.68 4.71 1.41
N ARG A 108 -7.55 5.78 2.20
CA ARG A 108 -8.65 6.75 2.41
C ARG A 108 -9.05 7.42 1.11
N THR A 109 -8.08 7.86 0.31
CA THR A 109 -8.33 8.49 -0.99
C THR A 109 -9.00 7.52 -1.96
N ALA A 110 -8.56 6.26 -2.02
CA ALA A 110 -9.16 5.25 -2.89
C ALA A 110 -10.62 4.96 -2.51
N VAL A 111 -10.91 4.83 -1.21
CA VAL A 111 -12.30 4.65 -0.73
C VAL A 111 -13.15 5.87 -1.09
N ALA A 112 -12.63 7.09 -0.93
CA ALA A 112 -13.35 8.31 -1.28
C ALA A 112 -13.66 8.38 -2.78
N ALA A 113 -12.71 8.02 -3.65
CA ALA A 113 -12.90 7.97 -5.10
C ALA A 113 -14.01 6.97 -5.48
N ILE A 114 -13.92 5.73 -5.00
CA ILE A 114 -14.95 4.70 -5.27
C ILE A 114 -16.33 5.15 -4.81
N ARG A 115 -16.43 5.78 -3.63
CA ARG A 115 -17.71 6.31 -3.14
C ARG A 115 -18.26 7.41 -4.03
N SER A 116 -17.40 8.26 -4.58
CA SER A 116 -17.79 9.31 -5.53
C SER A 116 -18.37 8.68 -6.80
N ASP A 117 -17.65 7.74 -7.39
CA ASP A 117 -18.05 7.06 -8.64
C ASP A 117 -19.41 6.37 -8.50
N ILE A 118 -19.62 5.65 -7.39
CA ILE A 118 -20.91 4.96 -7.16
C ILE A 118 -22.04 5.98 -6.95
N ARG A 119 -21.79 7.09 -6.24
CA ARG A 119 -22.82 8.13 -6.04
C ARG A 119 -23.21 8.79 -7.35
N GLU A 120 -22.26 9.07 -8.22
CA GLU A 120 -22.50 9.65 -9.53
C GLU A 120 -23.31 8.70 -10.41
N GLY A 121 -22.90 7.42 -10.49
CA GLY A 121 -23.65 6.40 -11.22
C GLY A 121 -25.07 6.21 -10.69
N LEU A 122 -25.25 6.22 -9.37
CA LEU A 122 -26.56 6.11 -8.73
C LEU A 122 -27.45 7.32 -9.01
N ALA A 123 -26.89 8.53 -8.98
CA ALA A 123 -27.63 9.74 -9.33
C ALA A 123 -28.12 9.69 -10.78
N GLY A 124 -27.29 9.23 -11.72
CA GLY A 124 -27.69 9.01 -13.10
C GLY A 124 -28.81 7.98 -13.23
N LEU A 125 -28.69 6.82 -12.57
CA LEU A 125 -29.71 5.78 -12.58
C LEU A 125 -31.06 6.26 -12.03
N LEU A 126 -31.05 6.99 -10.91
CA LEU A 126 -32.25 7.55 -10.31
C LEU A 126 -32.90 8.59 -11.23
N LEU A 127 -32.11 9.49 -11.81
CA LEU A 127 -32.62 10.48 -12.77
C LEU A 127 -33.28 9.79 -13.97
N HIS A 128 -32.65 8.76 -14.54
CA HIS A 128 -33.24 8.00 -15.65
C HIS A 128 -34.51 7.25 -15.24
N ALA A 129 -34.56 6.69 -14.03
CA ALA A 129 -35.76 6.03 -13.52
C ALA A 129 -36.92 7.02 -13.29
N GLU A 130 -36.63 8.23 -12.81
CA GLU A 130 -37.61 9.30 -12.64
C GLU A 130 -38.14 9.82 -13.98
N LEU A 131 -37.25 10.04 -14.95
CA LEU A 131 -37.64 10.44 -16.31
C LEU A 131 -38.51 9.37 -16.98
N ALA A 132 -38.11 8.10 -16.90
CA ALA A 132 -38.88 6.98 -17.41
C ALA A 132 -40.22 6.78 -16.67
N HIS A 133 -40.35 7.27 -15.43
CA HIS A 133 -41.62 7.26 -14.70
C HIS A 133 -42.55 8.43 -15.08
N ALA A 134 -41.99 9.54 -15.56
CA ALA A 134 -42.72 10.73 -15.97
C ALA A 134 -43.28 10.64 -17.40
N GLU A 135 -42.84 9.66 -18.20
CA GLU A 135 -43.33 9.46 -19.57
C GLU A 135 -44.84 9.16 -19.60
N PRO A 136 -45.61 9.83 -20.48
CA PRO A 136 -47.02 9.52 -20.66
C PRO A 136 -47.20 8.15 -21.33
N GLY A 137 -48.06 7.30 -20.76
CA GLY A 137 -48.41 5.98 -21.34
C GLY A 137 -47.71 4.76 -20.72
N ILE A 138 -47.00 4.93 -19.60
CA ILE A 138 -46.33 3.83 -18.91
C ILE A 138 -47.34 2.83 -18.34
N SER A 139 -47.08 1.54 -18.51
CA SER A 139 -47.91 0.50 -17.92
C SER A 139 -47.82 0.50 -16.37
N PRO A 140 -48.90 0.17 -15.64
CA PRO A 140 -48.88 0.08 -14.18
C PRO A 140 -47.81 -0.89 -13.63
N SER A 141 -47.51 -1.96 -14.37
CA SER A 141 -46.46 -2.93 -14.01
C SER A 141 -45.06 -2.32 -14.08
N LEU A 142 -44.77 -1.53 -15.12
CA LEU A 142 -43.49 -0.84 -15.27
C LEU A 142 -43.31 0.26 -14.22
N ALA A 143 -44.38 1.00 -13.91
CA ALA A 143 -44.39 1.99 -12.83
C ALA A 143 -44.07 1.37 -11.45
N ALA A 144 -44.62 0.20 -11.14
CA ALA A 144 -44.30 -0.51 -9.90
C ALA A 144 -42.82 -0.93 -9.83
N LYS A 145 -42.26 -1.44 -10.92
CA LYS A 145 -40.83 -1.82 -11.00
C LYS A 145 -39.90 -0.61 -10.85
N LEU A 146 -40.23 0.53 -11.45
CA LEU A 146 -39.46 1.78 -11.31
C LEU A 146 -39.43 2.26 -9.85
N LYS A 147 -40.56 2.19 -9.13
CA LYS A 147 -40.58 2.48 -7.68
C LYS A 147 -39.69 1.55 -6.88
N THR A 148 -39.65 0.26 -7.21
CA THR A 148 -38.72 -0.70 -6.57
C THR A 148 -37.26 -0.34 -6.84
N VAL A 149 -36.92 0.07 -8.07
CA VAL A 149 -35.56 0.52 -8.42
C VAL A 149 -35.16 1.74 -7.60
N VAL A 150 -36.05 2.73 -7.46
CA VAL A 150 -35.80 3.92 -6.63
C VAL A 150 -35.59 3.55 -5.16
N ALA A 151 -36.40 2.64 -4.62
CA ALA A 151 -36.26 2.18 -3.23
C ALA A 151 -34.92 1.45 -3.00
N LEU A 152 -34.54 0.53 -3.89
CA LEU A 152 -33.26 -0.19 -3.83
C LEU A 152 -32.06 0.75 -3.95
N ALA A 153 -32.14 1.72 -4.86
CA ALA A 153 -31.13 2.77 -5.01
C ALA A 153 -31.00 3.61 -3.73
N GLY A 154 -32.11 3.97 -3.08
CA GLY A 154 -32.11 4.64 -1.79
C GLY A 154 -31.40 3.85 -0.69
N SER A 155 -31.71 2.55 -0.57
CA SER A 155 -31.03 1.66 0.38
C SER A 155 -29.52 1.56 0.11
N LEU A 156 -29.11 1.43 -1.16
CA LEU A 156 -27.70 1.36 -1.54
C LEU A 156 -26.95 2.66 -1.19
N ARG A 157 -27.58 3.83 -1.43
CA ARG A 157 -27.01 5.13 -1.04
C ARG A 157 -26.74 5.21 0.46
N GLN A 158 -27.67 4.71 1.27
CA GLN A 158 -27.54 4.68 2.72
C GLN A 158 -26.40 3.74 3.15
N SER A 159 -26.33 2.53 2.58
CA SER A 159 -25.23 1.60 2.87
C SER A 159 -23.86 2.19 2.53
N ILE A 160 -23.73 2.96 1.44
CA ILE A 160 -22.47 3.65 1.08
C ILE A 160 -22.16 4.83 2.01
N ALA A 161 -23.20 5.47 2.58
CA ALA A 161 -23.02 6.51 3.59
C ALA A 161 -22.46 5.91 4.90
N ASP A 162 -22.94 4.72 5.26
CA ASP A 162 -22.63 4.03 6.52
C ASP A 162 -21.28 3.30 6.52
N ILE A 163 -20.60 3.13 5.38
CA ILE A 163 -19.23 2.60 5.33
C ILE A 163 -18.32 3.56 6.12
N PRO A 164 -17.77 3.14 7.28
CA PRO A 164 -16.88 3.99 8.05
C PRO A 164 -15.58 4.24 7.26
N PRO A 165 -14.93 5.40 7.44
CA PRO A 165 -13.56 5.55 6.96
C PRO A 165 -12.72 4.43 7.60
N ALA A 166 -11.96 3.70 6.78
CA ALA A 166 -11.22 2.51 7.23
C ALA A 166 -10.37 2.83 8.48
N ASP A 167 -10.84 2.39 9.64
CA ASP A 167 -10.11 2.51 10.90
C ASP A 167 -9.26 1.24 11.09
N ILE A 168 -7.99 1.33 10.70
CA ILE A 168 -7.02 0.23 10.79
C ILE A 168 -6.04 0.48 11.97
N SER A 169 -6.39 1.37 12.90
CA SER A 169 -5.54 1.80 14.03
C SER A 169 -5.19 0.70 15.05
N LYS A 170 -5.52 -0.57 14.79
CA LYS A 170 -5.22 -1.72 15.68
C LYS A 170 -4.13 -2.67 15.16
N ARG A 171 -3.32 -2.26 14.18
CA ARG A 171 -2.07 -2.96 13.81
C ARG A 171 -0.84 -2.11 14.15
N SER A 172 -0.82 -1.52 15.35
CA SER A 172 0.45 -1.07 15.91
C SER A 172 1.21 -2.31 16.36
N PHE A 173 2.34 -2.58 15.71
CA PHE A 173 3.30 -3.58 16.16
C PHE A 173 3.75 -3.18 17.58
N ALA A 174 3.42 -4.03 18.55
CA ALA A 174 4.02 -4.05 19.87
C ALA A 174 5.27 -4.96 19.84
#